data_AF-A0A3D5JSB0-F1
#
_entry.id   AF-A0A3D5JSB0-F1
#
_cell.length_a   1.000
_cell.length_b   1.000
_cell.length_c   1.000
_cell.angle_alpha   90.00
_cell.angle_beta   90.00
_cell.angle_gamma   90.00
#
_symmetry.space_group_name_H-M   'P 1'
#
loop_
_entity.id
_entity.type
_entity.pdbx_description
1 polymer ?
#
loop_
_entity_poly.entity_id
_entity_poly.type
_entity_poly.pdbx_seq_one_letter_code
_entity_poly.pdbx_strand_id
1 'polypeptide(L)'
;IGITNQRETTVVWDKATGQPIHNAIVWQSRQSQAICERLQAEGHEALIRERTGLLIDAYFSATKIRWILDHVEGAQARAERGELLFGTIDSWLVWNLSGGAAHVTDYSNAARTLLFNIHTLEWDSQLLALLDIPRA
;
A
#
# COMPACT_ATOMS: atom_id res chain seq x y z
N ILE A 1 -21.09 13.17 -1.05
CA ILE A 1 -19.77 13.82 -1.24
C ILE A 1 -18.98 12.94 -2.21
N GLY A 2 -18.41 13.50 -3.28
CA GLY A 2 -17.50 12.77 -4.17
C GLY A 2 -16.06 13.01 -3.72
N ILE A 3 -15.21 11.97 -3.75
CA ILE A 3 -13.80 12.04 -3.35
C ILE A 3 -12.93 11.69 -4.55
N THR A 4 -11.91 12.53 -4.80
CA THR A 4 -10.82 12.27 -5.73
C THR A 4 -9.53 12.78 -5.11
N ASN A 5 -8.39 12.22 -5.49
CA ASN A 5 -7.14 12.38 -4.78
C ASN A 5 -5.92 12.22 -5.68
N GLN A 6 -4.77 12.70 -5.21
CA GLN A 6 -3.49 12.22 -5.73
C GLN A 6 -3.37 10.71 -5.45
N ARG A 7 -3.00 9.95 -6.48
CA ARG A 7 -2.90 8.49 -6.43
C ARG A 7 -1.53 8.06 -5.89
N GLU A 8 -1.38 6.76 -5.65
CA GLU A 8 -0.18 6.06 -5.16
C GLU A 8 0.35 6.46 -3.76
N THR A 9 0.21 7.72 -3.35
CA THR A 9 0.65 8.22 -2.04
C THR A 9 0.11 7.33 -0.92
N THR A 10 1.02 6.89 -0.06
CA THR A 10 0.80 5.82 0.92
C THR A 10 0.76 6.39 2.33
N VAL A 11 -0.29 6.03 3.08
CA VAL A 11 -0.45 6.33 4.51
C VAL A 11 -0.61 5.02 5.27
N VAL A 12 0.06 4.90 6.42
CA VAL A 12 -0.13 3.81 7.38
C VAL A 12 -0.42 4.42 8.74
N TRP A 13 -1.47 3.96 9.40
CA TRP A 13 -1.92 4.52 10.69
C TRP A 13 -2.36 3.44 11.65
N ASP A 14 -2.35 3.78 12.93
CA ASP A 14 -2.87 2.93 14.00
C ASP A 14 -4.39 2.91 13.98
N LYS A 15 -4.97 1.70 13.94
CA LYS A 15 -6.41 1.46 13.82
C LYS A 15 -7.21 2.00 15.00
N ALA A 16 -6.66 1.94 16.21
CA ALA A 16 -7.37 2.31 17.44
C ALA A 16 -7.36 3.82 17.68
N THR A 17 -6.25 4.47 17.41
CA THR A 17 -6.02 5.90 17.68
C THR A 17 -6.27 6.78 16.46
N GLY A 18 -6.26 6.22 15.26
CA GLY A 18 -6.31 6.96 14.00
C GLY A 18 -5.02 7.74 13.70
N GLN A 19 -3.95 7.58 14.49
CA GLN A 19 -2.73 8.35 14.32
C GLN A 19 -1.80 7.71 13.27
N PRO A 20 -1.26 8.48 12.31
CA PRO A 20 -0.28 7.97 11.37
C PRO A 20 1.00 7.55 12.10
N ILE A 21 1.60 6.41 11.70
CA ILE A 21 2.86 5.93 12.27
C ILE A 21 4.10 6.52 11.59
N HIS A 22 3.89 7.17 10.44
CA HIS A 22 4.90 7.86 9.65
C HIS A 22 4.21 8.89 8.75
N ASN A 23 4.98 9.87 8.27
CA ASN A 23 4.50 10.78 7.23
C ASN A 23 4.04 10.00 5.98
N ALA A 24 3.05 10.56 5.28
CA ALA A 24 2.64 10.01 3.99
C ALA A 24 3.82 10.00 3.01
N ILE A 25 4.08 8.85 2.38
CA ILE A 25 5.12 8.75 1.36
C ILE A 25 4.46 9.06 0.01
N VAL A 26 4.81 10.22 -0.55
CA VAL A 26 4.24 10.70 -1.81
C VAL A 26 4.65 9.82 -2.99
N TRP A 27 3.83 9.83 -4.03
CA TRP A 27 4.05 9.10 -5.27
C TRP A 27 5.40 9.41 -5.93
N GLN A 28 5.91 10.64 -5.81
CA GLN A 28 7.22 11.04 -6.34
C GLN A 28 8.42 10.51 -5.54
N SER A 29 8.20 10.04 -4.31
CA SER A 29 9.31 9.59 -3.45
C SER A 29 10.00 8.37 -4.03
N ARG A 30 11.33 8.41 -4.03
CA ARG A 30 12.23 7.34 -4.48
C ARG A 30 12.84 6.52 -3.33
N GLN A 31 12.41 6.73 -2.08
CA GLN A 31 13.02 6.06 -0.91
C GLN A 31 12.89 4.53 -0.92
N SER A 32 11.89 3.99 -1.62
CA SER A 32 11.69 2.54 -1.79
C SER A 32 12.39 1.96 -3.03
N GLN A 33 13.31 2.71 -3.66
CA GLN A 33 14.02 2.27 -4.88
C GLN A 33 14.80 0.98 -4.68
N ALA A 34 15.49 0.81 -3.56
CA ALA A 34 16.25 -0.41 -3.27
C ALA A 34 15.35 -1.67 -3.20
N ILE A 35 14.10 -1.52 -2.74
CA ILE A 35 13.11 -2.60 -2.75
C ILE A 35 12.72 -2.95 -4.19
N CYS A 36 12.57 -1.95 -5.07
CA CYS A 36 12.28 -2.15 -6.49
C CYS A 36 13.41 -2.91 -7.20
N GLU A 37 14.66 -2.51 -6.97
CA GLU A 37 15.85 -3.16 -7.54
C GLU A 37 15.95 -4.62 -7.10
N ARG A 38 15.65 -4.91 -5.83
CA ARG A 38 15.58 -6.29 -5.32
C ARG A 38 14.53 -7.12 -6.07
N LEU A 39 13.30 -6.60 -6.22
CA LEU A 39 12.23 -7.33 -6.91
C LEU A 39 12.56 -7.61 -8.39
N GLN A 40 13.22 -6.66 -9.05
CA GLN A 40 13.68 -6.82 -10.43
C GLN A 40 14.79 -7.89 -10.51
N ALA A 41 15.78 -7.83 -9.63
CA ALA A 41 16.88 -8.80 -9.57
C ALA A 41 16.39 -10.23 -9.28
N GLU A 42 15.32 -10.37 -8.51
CA GLU A 42 14.66 -11.66 -8.23
C GLU A 42 13.72 -12.14 -9.35
N GLY A 43 13.53 -11.34 -10.41
CA GLY A 43 12.79 -11.75 -11.61
C GLY A 43 11.27 -11.59 -11.55
N HIS A 44 10.72 -10.77 -10.64
CA HIS A 44 9.27 -10.65 -10.43
C HIS A 44 8.54 -9.75 -11.43
N GLU A 45 9.23 -9.18 -12.42
CA GLU A 45 8.64 -8.22 -13.38
C GLU A 45 7.45 -8.80 -14.14
N ALA A 46 7.58 -10.03 -14.67
CA ALA A 46 6.53 -10.66 -15.46
C ALA A 46 5.26 -10.89 -14.62
N LEU A 47 5.42 -11.40 -13.40
CA LEU A 47 4.32 -11.64 -12.46
C LEU A 47 3.60 -10.34 -12.12
N ILE A 48 4.34 -9.31 -11.68
CA ILE A 48 3.74 -8.02 -11.29
C ILE A 48 3.01 -7.39 -12.46
N ARG A 49 3.60 -7.42 -13.66
CA ARG A 49 2.97 -6.86 -14.86
C ARG A 49 1.73 -7.63 -15.27
N GLU A 50 1.74 -8.96 -15.22
CA GLU A 50 0.58 -9.79 -15.51
C GLU A 50 -0.57 -9.49 -14.54
N ARG A 51 -0.29 -9.36 -13.25
CA ARG A 51 -1.33 -9.17 -12.23
C ARG A 51 -1.88 -7.75 -12.18
N THR A 52 -1.03 -6.75 -12.34
CA THR A 52 -1.37 -5.35 -12.02
C THR A 52 -1.38 -4.44 -13.25
N GLY A 53 -0.77 -4.86 -14.36
CA GLY A 53 -0.48 -4.01 -15.51
C GLY A 53 0.63 -2.96 -15.27
N LEU A 54 1.26 -2.98 -14.09
CA LEU A 54 2.27 -1.99 -13.68
C LEU A 54 3.70 -2.52 -13.90
N LEU A 55 4.64 -1.58 -13.95
CA LEU A 55 6.07 -1.87 -13.86
C LEU A 55 6.52 -1.87 -12.39
N ILE A 56 7.67 -2.49 -12.12
CA ILE A 56 8.33 -2.33 -10.82
C ILE A 56 8.99 -0.95 -10.80
N ASP A 57 8.42 -0.01 -10.04
CA ASP A 57 8.97 1.33 -9.86
C ASP A 57 8.55 1.90 -8.50
N ALA A 58 9.40 2.75 -7.90
CA ALA A 58 9.13 3.41 -6.63
C ALA A 58 7.91 4.37 -6.66
N TYR A 59 7.30 4.59 -7.82
CA TYR A 59 6.06 5.34 -8.00
C TYR A 59 4.88 4.74 -7.21
N PHE A 60 4.78 3.41 -7.15
CA PHE A 60 3.59 2.70 -6.63
C PHE A 60 3.62 2.43 -5.12
N SER A 61 2.45 2.15 -4.54
CA SER A 61 2.26 2.10 -3.08
C SER A 61 2.95 0.92 -2.39
N ALA A 62 2.96 -0.27 -2.97
CA ALA A 62 3.38 -1.50 -2.28
C ALA A 62 4.79 -1.40 -1.68
N THR A 63 5.74 -0.86 -2.43
CA THR A 63 7.13 -0.70 -1.97
C THR A 63 7.26 0.37 -0.90
N LYS A 64 6.35 1.36 -0.86
CA LYS A 64 6.27 2.38 0.19
C LYS A 64 5.72 1.80 1.49
N ILE A 65 4.71 0.90 1.41
CA ILE A 65 4.19 0.17 2.57
C ILE A 65 5.31 -0.65 3.18
N ARG A 66 5.98 -1.49 2.37
CA ARG A 66 7.12 -2.31 2.82
C ARG A 66 8.19 -1.46 3.48
N TRP A 67 8.57 -0.34 2.85
CA TRP A 67 9.55 0.59 3.42
C TRP A 67 9.13 1.10 4.81
N ILE A 68 7.87 1.49 5.02
CA ILE A 68 7.39 1.94 6.34
C ILE A 68 7.50 0.80 7.36
N LEU A 69 7.08 -0.40 7.00
CA LEU A 69 7.11 -1.57 7.89
C LEU A 69 8.55 -1.96 8.28
N ASP A 70 9.53 -1.70 7.41
CA ASP A 70 10.96 -1.93 7.68
C ASP A 70 11.60 -0.84 8.55
N HIS A 71 11.14 0.41 8.44
CA HIS A 71 11.81 1.57 9.04
C HIS A 71 11.17 2.06 10.35
N VAL A 72 9.88 1.79 10.56
CA VAL A 72 9.21 2.16 11.80
C VAL A 72 9.31 1.00 12.79
N GLU A 73 9.96 1.24 13.93
CA GLU A 73 10.19 0.22 14.95
C GLU A 73 8.87 -0.47 15.37
N GLY A 74 8.86 -1.80 15.29
CA GLY A 74 7.70 -2.63 15.64
C GLY A 74 6.54 -2.59 14.64
N ALA A 75 6.62 -1.84 13.54
CA ALA A 75 5.50 -1.70 12.61
C ALA A 75 5.09 -3.03 11.96
N GLN A 76 6.04 -3.87 11.52
CA GLN A 76 5.72 -5.21 10.98
C GLN A 76 4.87 -6.03 11.97
N ALA A 77 5.34 -6.20 13.20
CA ALA A 77 4.64 -6.99 14.20
C ALA A 77 3.26 -6.41 14.56
N ARG A 78 3.10 -5.08 14.53
CA ARG A 78 1.80 -4.42 14.73
C ARG A 78 0.85 -4.65 13.55
N ALA A 79 1.36 -4.59 12.32
CA ALA A 79 0.59 -4.89 11.11
C ALA A 79 0.11 -6.35 11.12
N GLU A 80 0.96 -7.31 11.49
CA GLU A 80 0.60 -8.73 11.62
C GLU A 80 -0.49 -8.98 12.68
N ARG A 81 -0.56 -8.13 13.72
CA ARG A 81 -1.63 -8.16 14.73
C ARG A 81 -2.91 -7.42 14.31
N GLY A 82 -2.95 -6.84 13.11
CA GLY A 82 -4.10 -6.06 12.62
C GLY A 82 -4.29 -4.72 13.34
N GLU A 83 -3.22 -4.20 13.96
CA GLU A 83 -3.24 -2.91 14.67
C GLU A 83 -2.99 -1.73 13.73
N LEU A 84 -2.47 -1.98 12.54
CA LEU A 84 -2.17 -0.95 11.53
C LEU A 84 -3.10 -1.10 10.32
N LEU A 85 -3.52 0.04 9.78
CA LEU A 85 -4.24 0.12 8.51
C LEU A 85 -3.37 0.83 7.48
N PHE A 86 -3.47 0.36 6.23
CA PHE A 86 -2.91 1.03 5.07
C PHE A 86 -4.02 1.70 4.26
N GLY A 87 -3.72 2.82 3.62
CA GLY A 87 -4.58 3.44 2.63
C GLY A 87 -3.84 4.34 1.67
N THR A 88 -4.36 4.41 0.45
CA THR A 88 -4.19 5.60 -0.40
C THR A 88 -4.98 6.77 0.17
N ILE A 89 -4.82 7.97 -0.40
CA ILE A 89 -5.39 9.20 0.15
C ILE A 89 -6.93 9.15 0.25
N ASP A 90 -7.62 8.49 -0.69
CA ASP A 90 -9.06 8.25 -0.61
C ASP A 90 -9.45 7.47 0.64
N SER A 91 -8.80 6.32 0.92
CA SER A 91 -9.09 5.52 2.12
C SER A 91 -8.81 6.28 3.39
N TRP A 92 -7.71 7.03 3.43
CA TRP A 92 -7.35 7.86 4.58
C TRP A 92 -8.41 8.94 4.83
N LEU A 93 -8.87 9.65 3.79
CA LEU A 93 -9.90 10.67 3.92
C LEU A 93 -11.24 10.06 4.35
N VAL A 94 -11.66 8.94 3.76
CA VAL A 94 -12.91 8.26 4.13
C VAL A 94 -12.86 7.77 5.58
N TRP A 95 -11.72 7.21 6.02
CA TRP A 95 -11.52 6.79 7.41
C TRP A 95 -11.73 7.96 8.38
N ASN A 96 -11.09 9.11 8.13
CA ASN A 96 -11.21 10.28 9.00
C ASN A 96 -12.61 10.91 8.95
N LEU A 97 -13.19 11.07 7.77
CA LEU A 97 -14.52 11.66 7.60
C LEU A 97 -15.64 10.79 8.21
N SER A 98 -15.41 9.47 8.30
CA SER A 98 -16.34 8.52 8.93
C SER A 98 -16.08 8.28 10.41
N GLY A 99 -15.07 8.93 11.02
CA GLY A 99 -14.70 8.69 12.41
C GLY A 99 -14.22 7.25 12.67
N GLY A 100 -13.57 6.61 11.68
CA GLY A 100 -13.07 5.24 11.76
C GLY A 100 -14.09 4.15 11.42
N ALA A 101 -15.29 4.50 10.95
CA ALA A 101 -16.32 3.52 10.62
C ALA A 101 -16.13 2.84 9.25
N ALA A 102 -15.41 3.48 8.31
CA ALA A 102 -15.22 2.98 6.96
C ALA A 102 -13.74 3.00 6.53
N HIS A 103 -13.20 1.81 6.26
CA HIS A 103 -11.89 1.61 5.63
C HIS A 103 -12.10 0.99 4.24
N VAL A 104 -12.17 1.85 3.22
CA VAL A 104 -12.52 1.45 1.86
C VAL A 104 -11.68 2.19 0.82
N THR A 105 -11.58 1.62 -0.37
CA THR A 105 -10.99 2.24 -1.57
C THR A 105 -11.80 1.81 -2.79
N ASP A 106 -11.67 2.51 -3.90
CA ASP A 106 -12.28 2.12 -5.17
C ASP A 106 -11.30 1.33 -6.05
N TYR A 107 -11.80 0.73 -7.14
CA TYR A 107 -10.97 -0.02 -8.08
C TYR A 107 -9.86 0.83 -8.72
N SER A 108 -10.13 2.11 -8.98
CA SER A 108 -9.15 2.96 -9.65
C SER A 108 -7.97 3.31 -8.77
N ASN A 109 -8.17 3.54 -7.47
CA ASN A 109 -7.07 3.71 -6.50
C ASN A 109 -6.40 2.37 -6.18
N ALA A 110 -7.17 1.31 -5.95
CA ALA A 110 -6.62 -0.03 -5.65
C ALA A 110 -5.67 -0.51 -6.74
N ALA A 111 -6.01 -0.33 -8.02
CA ALA A 111 -5.19 -0.71 -9.17
C ALA A 111 -3.82 0.00 -9.24
N ARG A 112 -3.58 1.04 -8.41
CA ARG A 112 -2.31 1.78 -8.36
C ARG A 112 -1.39 1.33 -7.25
N THR A 113 -1.84 0.38 -6.45
CA THR A 113 -1.10 -0.05 -5.27
C THR A 113 0.03 -1.02 -5.58
N LEU A 114 0.01 -1.71 -6.73
CA LEU A 114 0.85 -2.88 -7.04
C LEU A 114 0.50 -4.12 -6.19
N LEU A 115 -0.59 -4.09 -5.42
CA LEU A 115 -1.10 -5.23 -4.64
C LEU A 115 -2.45 -5.75 -5.13
N PHE A 116 -3.07 -5.07 -6.09
CA PHE A 116 -4.40 -5.37 -6.57
C PHE A 116 -4.33 -6.02 -7.96
N ASN A 117 -4.96 -7.19 -8.10
CA ASN A 117 -5.05 -7.89 -9.37
C ASN A 117 -6.18 -7.31 -10.20
N ILE A 118 -5.84 -6.69 -11.33
CA ILE A 118 -6.80 -5.97 -12.17
C ILE A 118 -7.71 -6.89 -12.99
N HIS A 119 -7.41 -8.19 -13.04
CA HIS A 119 -8.21 -9.19 -13.74
C HIS A 119 -9.24 -9.85 -12.82
N THR A 120 -8.85 -10.20 -11.59
CA THR A 120 -9.76 -10.78 -10.59
C THR A 120 -10.51 -9.74 -9.79
N LEU A 121 -10.06 -8.48 -9.81
CA LEU A 121 -10.59 -7.37 -9.02
C LEU A 121 -10.50 -7.60 -7.51
N GLU A 122 -9.41 -8.24 -7.08
CA GLU A 122 -9.13 -8.55 -5.68
C GLU A 122 -7.67 -8.25 -5.31
N TRP A 123 -7.40 -8.09 -4.02
CA TRP A 123 -6.02 -8.06 -3.52
C TRP A 123 -5.31 -9.38 -3.81
N ASP A 124 -4.14 -9.31 -4.43
CA ASP A 124 -3.35 -10.45 -4.86
C ASP A 124 -2.51 -11.00 -3.71
N SER A 125 -2.81 -12.23 -3.28
CA SER A 125 -2.12 -12.87 -2.15
C SER A 125 -0.64 -13.14 -2.43
N GLN A 126 -0.26 -13.39 -3.69
CA GLN A 126 1.12 -13.63 -4.06
C GLN A 126 1.94 -12.34 -4.00
N LEU A 127 1.37 -11.21 -4.43
CA LEU A 127 2.03 -9.89 -4.34
C LEU A 127 2.14 -9.41 -2.89
N LEU A 128 1.12 -9.65 -2.07
CA LEU A 128 1.16 -9.39 -0.63
C LEU A 128 2.29 -10.19 0.04
N ALA A 129 2.37 -11.49 -0.23
CA ALA A 129 3.41 -12.35 0.32
C ALA A 129 4.82 -11.97 -0.17
N LEU A 130 4.97 -11.59 -1.44
CA LEU A 130 6.24 -11.17 -2.04
C LEU A 130 6.85 -9.94 -1.33
N LEU A 131 5.98 -9.07 -0.81
CA LEU A 131 6.37 -7.88 -0.06
C LEU A 131 6.17 -8.04 1.44
N ASP A 132 5.83 -9.22 1.93
CA ASP A 132 5.59 -9.48 3.35
C ASP A 132 4.58 -8.49 3.99
N ILE A 133 3.51 -8.16 3.24
CA ILE A 133 2.45 -7.25 3.67
C ILE A 133 1.25 -8.08 4.15
N PRO A 134 0.83 -7.96 5.42
CA PRO A 134 -0.34 -8.67 5.92
C PRO A 134 -1.63 -8.14 5.27
N ARG A 135 -2.60 -9.03 5.05
CA ARG A 135 -3.91 -8.70 4.44
C ARG A 135 -4.90 -8.08 5.43
N ALA A 136 -4.66 -8.22 6.73
CA ALA A 136 -5.61 -7.95 7.81
C ALA A 136 -5.78 -6.46 8.15
#